data_AF-A0A818XTU3-F1
#
_entry.id   AF-A0A818XTU3-F1
#
_cell.length_a   1.000
_cell.length_b   1.000
_cell.length_c   1.000
_cell.angle_alpha   90.00
_cell.angle_beta   90.00
_cell.angle_gamma   90.00
#
_symmetry.space_group_name_H-M   'P 1'
#
loop_
_entity.id
_entity.type
_entity.pdbx_description
1 polymer ?
#
loop_
_entity_poly.entity_id
_entity_poly.type
_entity_poly.pdbx_seq_one_letter_code
_entity_poly.pdbx_strand_id
1 'polypeptide(L)'
;MPSNEAKFKIPEKCVHFGSIPINITSKKSFAIINEGINHLFGQKNCFFFVKITDSSPCAGVVVNPTNDLVSTGLQTSITIEVTPIELIKFDIKFGLRVLGEHEQEIYMTGEVIEPNLNIPESEINYGGVSILMKASK
;
A
#
# COMPACT_ATOMS: atom_id res chain seq x y z
N MET A 1 -20.22 29.92 9.95
CA MET A 1 -20.39 28.69 10.76
C MET A 1 -19.37 27.68 10.25
N PRO A 2 -18.44 27.17 11.09
CA PRO A 2 -17.52 26.15 10.62
C PRO A 2 -18.31 24.85 10.36
N SER A 3 -18.06 24.23 9.21
CA SER A 3 -18.69 22.95 8.82
C SER A 3 -18.21 21.85 9.76
N ASN A 4 -19.11 21.34 10.60
CA ASN A 4 -18.84 20.34 11.63
C ASN A 4 -18.97 18.92 11.07
N GLU A 5 -18.04 18.53 10.18
CA GLU A 5 -18.00 17.20 9.54
C GLU A 5 -16.91 16.30 10.16
N ALA A 6 -17.03 14.99 9.92
CA ALA A 6 -16.21 13.94 10.52
C ALA A 6 -14.76 13.95 9.99
N LYS A 7 -13.90 14.77 10.57
CA LYS A 7 -12.57 15.08 10.03
C LYS A 7 -11.55 13.96 10.19
N PHE A 8 -11.22 13.26 9.10
CA PHE A 8 -9.99 12.45 9.04
C PHE A 8 -8.82 13.26 8.50
N LYS A 9 -7.66 13.06 9.13
CA LYS A 9 -6.38 13.51 8.62
C LYS A 9 -5.60 12.33 8.08
N ILE A 10 -5.14 12.49 6.86
CA ILE A 10 -4.22 11.56 6.19
C ILE A 10 -2.88 12.30 6.11
N PRO A 11 -1.89 11.97 6.96
CA PRO A 11 -0.58 12.62 6.93
C PRO A 11 0.15 12.37 5.60
N GLU A 12 -0.02 11.18 5.03
CA GLU A 12 0.64 10.73 3.80
C GLU A 12 -0.37 10.64 2.66
N LYS A 13 -0.40 11.69 1.80
CA LYS A 13 -1.22 11.68 0.58
C LYS A 13 -0.60 10.89 -0.57
N CYS A 14 0.67 10.51 -0.45
CA CYS A 14 1.39 9.73 -1.45
C CYS A 14 2.22 8.65 -0.76
N VAL A 15 2.00 7.39 -1.15
CA VAL A 15 2.73 6.21 -0.66
C VAL A 15 3.77 5.82 -1.71
N HIS A 16 5.05 6.04 -1.39
CA HIS A 16 6.16 5.74 -2.29
C HIS A 16 6.70 4.33 -2.05
N PHE A 17 6.49 3.40 -2.97
CA PHE A 17 7.05 2.04 -2.90
C PHE A 17 8.52 1.98 -3.32
N GLY A 18 8.99 2.94 -4.12
CA GLY A 18 10.32 2.88 -4.73
C GLY A 18 10.40 1.75 -5.76
N SER A 19 11.54 1.06 -5.81
CA SER A 19 11.72 -0.11 -6.68
C SER A 19 11.26 -1.38 -5.97
N ILE A 20 10.30 -2.08 -6.55
CA ILE A 20 9.78 -3.36 -6.05
C ILE A 20 10.05 -4.50 -7.03
N PRO A 21 10.35 -5.72 -6.57
CA PRO A 21 10.60 -6.83 -7.47
C PRO A 21 9.31 -7.36 -8.14
N ILE A 22 9.41 -7.76 -9.40
CA ILE A 22 8.35 -8.51 -10.10
C ILE A 22 8.09 -9.86 -9.41
N ASN A 23 6.82 -10.29 -9.38
CA ASN A 23 6.34 -11.55 -8.78
C ASN A 23 6.57 -11.69 -7.26
N ILE A 24 6.89 -10.60 -6.55
CA ILE A 24 7.10 -10.58 -5.10
C ILE A 24 6.17 -9.55 -4.47
N THR A 25 5.41 -9.97 -3.45
CA THR A 25 4.51 -9.07 -2.72
C THR A 25 5.31 -8.07 -1.89
N SER A 26 5.16 -6.79 -2.21
CA SER A 26 5.70 -5.68 -1.43
C SER A 26 4.59 -5.03 -0.61
N LYS A 27 4.90 -4.58 0.61
CA LYS A 27 3.92 -3.98 1.53
C LYS A 27 4.36 -2.60 2.01
N LYS A 28 3.41 -1.67 2.09
CA LYS A 28 3.57 -0.40 2.80
C LYS A 28 2.32 -0.05 3.57
N SER A 29 2.50 0.61 4.70
CA SER A 29 1.38 1.05 5.53
C SER A 29 1.50 2.54 5.82
N PHE A 30 0.36 3.22 5.87
CA PHE A 30 0.26 4.62 6.27
C PHE A 30 -0.83 4.77 7.33
N ALA A 31 -0.75 5.84 8.12
CA ALA A 31 -1.70 6.11 9.19
C ALA A 31 -2.84 7.02 8.72
N ILE A 32 -4.02 6.80 9.25
CA ILE A 32 -5.15 7.73 9.18
C ILE A 32 -5.60 8.06 10.59
N ILE A 33 -5.85 9.34 10.85
CA ILE A 33 -6.14 9.85 12.19
C ILE A 33 -7.55 10.43 12.17
N ASN A 34 -8.41 9.97 13.09
CA ASN A 34 -9.70 10.59 13.29
C ASN A 34 -9.53 11.81 14.22
N GLU A 35 -9.47 13.01 13.66
CA GLU A 35 -9.33 14.26 14.43
C GLU A 35 -10.68 14.85 14.86
N GLY A 36 -11.80 14.31 14.34
CA GLY A 36 -13.13 14.88 14.51
C GLY A 36 -14.12 14.00 15.27
N ILE A 37 -15.26 14.58 15.61
CA ILE A 37 -16.44 13.87 16.11
C ILE A 37 -17.43 13.81 14.95
N ASN A 38 -18.03 12.64 14.70
CA ASN A 38 -19.11 12.53 13.73
C ASN A 38 -20.43 13.00 14.38
N HIS A 39 -20.72 14.30 14.24
CA HIS A 39 -21.89 14.91 14.88
C HIS A 39 -23.23 14.49 14.27
N LEU A 40 -23.27 13.90 13.06
CA LEU A 40 -24.51 13.38 12.46
C LEU A 40 -25.16 12.27 13.30
N PHE A 41 -24.37 11.59 14.14
CA PHE A 41 -24.85 10.53 15.04
C PHE A 41 -24.50 10.75 16.51
N GLY A 42 -23.85 11.87 16.87
CA GLY A 42 -23.30 12.09 18.21
C GLY A 42 -22.23 11.06 18.60
N GLN A 43 -21.66 10.35 17.63
CA GLN A 43 -20.72 9.26 17.87
C GLN A 43 -19.28 9.76 17.84
N LYS A 44 -18.50 9.35 18.84
CA LYS A 44 -17.04 9.52 18.87
C LYS A 44 -16.32 8.54 17.94
N ASN A 45 -17.05 7.80 17.11
CA ASN A 45 -16.48 6.83 16.20
C ASN A 45 -16.83 7.24 14.78
N CYS A 46 -15.86 7.19 13.88
CA CYS A 46 -16.05 7.45 12.48
C CYS A 46 -15.71 6.19 11.69
N PHE A 47 -16.65 5.77 10.85
CA PHE A 47 -16.48 4.63 9.96
C PHE A 47 -15.87 5.11 8.64
N PHE A 48 -14.84 4.43 8.14
CA PHE A 48 -14.29 4.69 6.82
C PHE A 48 -14.38 3.45 5.92
N PHE A 49 -14.39 3.70 4.62
CA PHE A 49 -14.29 2.72 3.57
C PHE A 49 -13.16 3.14 2.62
N VAL A 50 -12.30 2.20 2.26
CA VAL A 50 -11.25 2.40 1.25
C VAL A 50 -11.65 1.65 -0.01
N LYS A 51 -11.58 2.32 -1.15
CA LYS A 51 -11.83 1.72 -2.45
C LYS A 51 -10.69 2.08 -3.40
N ILE A 52 -10.14 1.07 -4.08
CA ILE A 52 -9.24 1.31 -5.20
C ILE A 52 -10.08 1.88 -6.36
N THR A 53 -9.77 3.11 -6.77
CA THR A 53 -10.53 3.84 -7.80
C THR A 53 -9.97 3.59 -9.19
N ASP A 54 -8.64 3.46 -9.29
CA ASP A 54 -7.96 3.07 -10.53
C ASP A 54 -6.73 2.21 -10.18
N SER A 55 -6.74 0.93 -10.55
CA SER A 55 -5.60 0.04 -10.38
C SER A 55 -4.66 0.04 -11.61
N SER A 56 -4.99 0.78 -12.66
CA SER A 56 -4.09 0.94 -13.80
C SER A 56 -2.89 1.80 -13.38
N PRO A 57 -1.65 1.46 -13.78
CA PRO A 57 -1.29 0.38 -14.69
C PRO A 57 -0.76 -0.89 -13.99
N CYS A 58 -0.89 -1.02 -12.66
CA CYS A 58 -0.32 -2.15 -11.89
C CYS A 58 -1.43 -3.01 -11.28
N ALA A 59 -1.62 -4.21 -11.84
CA ALA A 59 -2.52 -5.22 -11.28
C ALA A 59 -1.99 -5.84 -9.98
N GLY A 60 -2.87 -6.46 -9.20
CA GLY A 60 -2.47 -7.17 -7.97
C GLY A 60 -2.27 -6.28 -6.74
N VAL A 61 -2.92 -5.10 -6.73
CA VAL A 61 -2.96 -4.20 -5.56
C VAL A 61 -4.10 -4.60 -4.63
N VAL A 62 -3.79 -4.75 -3.35
CA VAL A 62 -4.74 -5.06 -2.27
C VAL A 62 -4.59 -4.05 -1.15
N VAL A 63 -5.70 -3.59 -0.58
CA VAL A 63 -5.73 -2.62 0.53
C VAL A 63 -6.44 -3.23 1.73
N ASN A 64 -5.82 -3.15 2.91
CA ASN A 64 -6.32 -3.70 4.16
C ASN A 64 -6.12 -2.72 5.34
N PRO A 65 -7.13 -2.48 6.19
CA PRO A 65 -8.51 -2.94 6.05
C PRO A 65 -9.23 -2.15 4.95
N THR A 66 -10.18 -2.79 4.26
CA THR A 66 -11.06 -2.10 3.29
C THR A 66 -12.08 -1.18 3.97
N ASN A 67 -12.34 -1.41 5.25
CA ASN A 67 -13.20 -0.59 6.08
C ASN A 67 -12.88 -0.86 7.56
N ASP A 68 -13.07 0.15 8.40
CA ASP A 68 -12.88 0.03 9.85
C ASP A 68 -13.55 1.22 10.58
N LEU A 69 -13.67 1.10 11.91
CA LEU A 69 -14.27 2.09 12.80
C LEU A 69 -13.18 2.68 13.72
N VAL A 70 -12.95 3.99 13.61
CA VAL A 70 -11.88 4.67 14.36
C VAL A 70 -12.49 5.66 15.34
N SER A 71 -12.15 5.53 16.63
CA SER A 71 -12.57 6.51 17.64
C SER A 71 -11.84 7.84 17.50
N THR A 72 -12.48 8.94 17.89
CA THR A 72 -11.94 10.30 17.87
C THR A 72 -10.65 10.36 18.69
N GLY A 73 -9.61 10.95 18.10
CA GLY A 73 -8.27 11.05 18.67
C GLY A 73 -7.43 9.79 18.49
N LEU A 74 -7.98 8.70 17.94
CA LEU A 74 -7.23 7.50 17.60
C LEU A 74 -6.81 7.50 16.13
N GLN A 75 -5.80 6.68 15.85
CA GLN A 75 -5.34 6.39 14.51
C GLN A 75 -5.52 4.91 14.20
N THR A 76 -5.71 4.60 12.93
CA THR A 76 -5.58 3.24 12.41
C THR A 76 -4.60 3.25 11.23
N SER A 77 -4.16 2.07 10.81
CA SER A 77 -3.24 1.92 9.70
C SER A 77 -3.88 1.21 8.53
N ILE A 78 -3.67 1.77 7.33
CA ILE A 78 -4.03 1.13 6.07
C ILE A 78 -2.74 0.56 5.48
N THR A 79 -2.77 -0.73 5.19
CA THR A 79 -1.70 -1.49 4.55
C THR A 79 -2.07 -1.74 3.09
N ILE A 80 -1.15 -1.39 2.20
CA ILE A 80 -1.22 -1.65 0.78
C ILE A 80 -0.23 -2.76 0.45
N GLU A 81 -0.70 -3.79 -0.24
CA GLU A 81 0.09 -4.89 -0.76
C GLU A 81 0.07 -4.85 -2.28
N VAL A 82 1.23 -4.95 -2.92
CA VAL A 82 1.38 -4.94 -4.37
C VAL A 82 2.14 -6.18 -4.80
N THR A 83 1.52 -6.99 -5.65
CA THR A 83 2.16 -8.17 -6.27
C THR A 83 2.18 -7.97 -7.79
N PRO A 84 3.21 -7.28 -8.31
CA PRO A 84 3.25 -6.94 -9.72
C PRO A 84 3.61 -8.16 -10.57
N ILE A 85 2.96 -8.27 -11.73
CA ILE A 85 3.20 -9.34 -12.73
C ILE A 85 3.89 -8.82 -14.00
N GLU A 86 4.14 -7.51 -14.07
CA GLU A 86 4.72 -6.83 -15.23
C GLU A 86 5.76 -5.78 -14.79
N LEU A 87 6.78 -5.57 -15.62
CA LEU A 87 7.81 -4.54 -15.40
C LEU A 87 7.26 -3.18 -15.83
N ILE A 88 6.87 -2.37 -14.85
CA ILE A 88 6.18 -1.11 -15.10
C ILE A 88 6.46 -0.05 -14.04
N LYS A 89 6.40 1.22 -14.43
CA LYS A 89 6.27 2.34 -13.51
C LYS A 89 4.80 2.59 -13.24
N PHE A 90 4.41 2.64 -11.98
CA PHE A 90 3.02 2.82 -11.58
C PHE A 90 2.83 4.10 -10.79
N ASP A 91 1.72 4.77 -11.08
CA ASP A 91 1.14 5.87 -10.32
C ASP A 91 -0.36 5.56 -10.21
N ILE A 92 -0.76 5.03 -9.07
CA ILE A 92 -2.09 4.50 -8.80
C ILE A 92 -2.83 5.42 -7.85
N LYS A 93 -4.12 5.63 -8.12
CA LYS A 93 -5.01 6.41 -7.28
C LYS A 93 -5.97 5.51 -6.53
N PHE A 94 -6.18 5.83 -5.26
CA PHE A 94 -7.22 5.18 -4.45
C PHE A 94 -8.02 6.22 -3.68
N GLY A 95 -9.31 5.93 -3.54
CA GLY A 95 -10.28 6.76 -2.84
C GLY A 95 -10.45 6.28 -1.41
N LEU A 96 -10.23 7.19 -0.46
CA LEU A 96 -10.63 7.01 0.93
C LEU A 96 -11.94 7.77 1.14
N ARG A 97 -13.04 7.04 1.40
CA ARG A 97 -14.32 7.64 1.75
C ARG A 97 -14.57 7.46 3.24
N VAL A 98 -14.75 8.58 3.93
CA VAL A 98 -15.25 8.60 5.31
C VAL A 98 -16.76 8.78 5.29
N LEU A 99 -17.47 8.06 6.15
CA LEU A 99 -18.91 8.24 6.28
C LEU A 99 -19.23 9.66 6.74
N GLY A 100 -19.86 10.45 5.86
CA GLY A 100 -20.22 11.84 6.12
C GLY A 100 -19.21 12.88 5.60
N GLU A 101 -18.14 12.46 4.91
CA GLU A 101 -17.25 13.37 4.18
C GLU A 101 -17.18 13.05 2.67
N HIS A 102 -16.57 13.97 1.94
CA HIS A 102 -16.14 13.73 0.57
C HIS A 102 -15.01 12.70 0.50
N GLU A 103 -14.93 12.02 -0.64
CA GLU A 103 -13.84 11.08 -0.93
C GLU A 103 -12.52 11.83 -1.07
N GLN A 104 -11.50 11.38 -0.35
CA GLN A 104 -10.15 11.91 -0.41
C GLN A 104 -9.30 11.00 -1.31
N GLU A 105 -8.58 11.59 -2.26
CA GLU A 105 -7.64 10.85 -3.11
C GLU A 105 -6.29 10.67 -2.41
N ILE A 106 -5.75 9.47 -2.53
CA ILE A 106 -4.41 9.11 -2.09
C ILE A 106 -3.69 8.46 -3.28
N TYR A 107 -2.40 8.77 -3.41
CA TYR A 107 -1.56 8.35 -4.52
C TYR A 107 -0.60 7.25 -4.08
N MET A 108 -0.26 6.35 -4.99
CA MET A 108 0.75 5.32 -4.78
C MET A 108 1.68 5.29 -5.98
N THR A 109 2.99 5.44 -5.74
CA THR A 109 3.97 5.49 -6.82
C THR A 109 5.10 4.48 -6.61
N GLY A 110 5.64 3.95 -7.72
CA GLY A 110 6.78 3.05 -7.70
C GLY A 110 7.18 2.53 -9.08
N GLU A 111 8.18 1.67 -9.09
CA GLU A 111 8.72 1.00 -10.29
C GLU A 111 8.92 -0.47 -10.00
N VAL A 112 8.49 -1.33 -10.93
CA VAL A 112 8.72 -2.76 -10.86
C VAL A 112 10.02 -3.09 -11.57
N ILE A 113 10.94 -3.74 -10.86
CA ILE A 113 12.25 -4.15 -11.36
C ILE A 113 12.37 -5.68 -11.40
N GLU A 114 13.26 -6.18 -12.25
CA GLU A 114 13.63 -7.59 -12.21
C GLU A 114 14.37 -7.90 -10.91
N PRO A 115 14.15 -9.08 -10.30
CA PRO A 115 14.96 -9.52 -9.18
C PRO A 115 16.41 -9.69 -9.64
N ASN A 116 17.30 -8.86 -9.10
CA ASN A 116 18.73 -9.01 -9.34
C ASN A 116 19.30 -10.01 -8.32
N LEU A 117 19.34 -11.29 -8.70
CA LEU A 117 19.97 -12.34 -7.89
C LEU A 117 21.46 -12.43 -8.24
N ASN A 118 22.23 -11.41 -7.88
CA ASN A 118 23.70 -11.47 -7.97
C ASN A 118 24.26 -12.09 -6.68
N ILE A 119 24.03 -13.41 -6.50
CA ILE A 119 24.68 -14.16 -5.42
C ILE A 119 26.05 -14.57 -5.95
N PRO A 120 27.16 -14.12 -5.34
CA PRO A 120 28.49 -14.61 -5.69
C PRO A 120 28.52 -16.13 -5.54
N GLU A 121 29.14 -16.83 -6.49
CA GLU A 121 29.26 -18.30 -6.42
C GLU A 121 29.92 -18.76 -5.11
N SER A 122 30.80 -17.94 -4.53
CA SER A 122 31.44 -18.16 -3.22
C SER A 122 30.48 -18.17 -2.02
N GLU A 123 29.28 -17.62 -2.16
CA GLU A 123 28.25 -17.56 -1.11
C GLU A 123 27.21 -18.68 -1.25
N ILE A 124 27.27 -19.47 -2.33
CA ILE A 124 26.37 -20.61 -2.54
C ILE A 124 26.94 -21.83 -1.82
N ASN A 125 26.34 -22.19 -0.68
CA ASN A 125 26.65 -23.44 -0.01
C ASN A 125 25.89 -24.59 -0.67
N TYR A 126 26.57 -25.33 -1.54
CA TYR A 126 26.01 -26.50 -2.23
C TYR A 126 25.83 -27.75 -1.35
N GLY A 127 26.06 -27.67 -0.03
CA GLY A 127 25.77 -28.77 0.90
C GLY A 127 26.53 -30.08 0.60
N GLY A 128 27.69 -30.00 -0.07
CA GLY A 128 28.47 -31.17 -0.49
C GLY A 128 28.12 -31.72 -1.87
N VAL A 129 27.26 -31.06 -2.65
CA VAL A 129 26.99 -31.42 -4.05
C VAL A 129 28.11 -30.86 -4.94
N SER A 130 28.84 -31.73 -5.61
CA SER A 130 29.84 -31.37 -6.62
C SER A 130 29.16 -31.18 -7.99
N ILE A 131 29.17 -29.96 -8.51
CA ILE A 131 28.67 -29.64 -9.85
C ILE A 131 29.84 -29.79 -10.83
N LEU A 132 29.77 -30.78 -11.73
CA LEU A 132 30.76 -30.96 -12.79
C LEU A 132 30.43 -30.02 -13.97
N MET A 133 31.04 -28.83 -14.00
CA MET A 133 30.92 -27.96 -15.17
C MET A 133 31.79 -28.48 -16.31
N LYS A 134 31.19 -28.90 -17.42
CA LYS A 134 31.91 -29.14 -18.68
C LYS A 134 32.20 -27.79 -19.34
N ALA A 135 33.47 -27.41 -19.40
CA ALA A 135 33.92 -26.33 -20.27
C ALA A 135 33.67 -26.72 -21.73
N SER A 136 32.81 -25.97 -22.42
CA SER A 136 32.72 -26.04 -23.88
C SER A 136 33.87 -25.21 -24.46
N LYS A 137 34.64 -25.85 -25.33
CA LYS A 137 35.88 -25.33 -25.93
C LYS A 137 35.60 -24.28 -27.01
#